data_AF-A0A6P8AVX8-F1
#
_entry.id   AF-A0A6P8AVX8-F1
#
_cell.length_a   1.000
_cell.length_b   1.000
_cell.length_c   1.000
_cell.angle_alpha   90.00
_cell.angle_beta   90.00
_cell.angle_gamma   90.00
#
_symmetry.space_group_name_H-M   'P 1'
#
loop_
_entity.id
_entity.type
_entity.pdbx_description
1 polymer ?
#
loop_
_entity_poly.entity_id
_entity_poly.type
_entity_poly.pdbx_seq_one_letter_code
_entity_poly.pdbx_strand_id
1 'polypeptide(L)'
;MQFTTIAAACLFSQVAFALKCNISILKDGEYFTQKQEIAGWEVKFEDRNGNFVGKCKNAHTYACTYVTCKDLAPGYSPGKSWNVVASGNVGSLGSDPSSS
;
A
#
# COMPACT_ATOMS: atom_id res chain seq x y z
N MET A 1 -33.34 14.69 -43.07
CA MET A 1 -32.69 13.39 -42.80
C MET A 1 -31.22 13.70 -42.57
N GLN A 2 -30.88 14.01 -41.32
CA GLN A 2 -30.34 13.08 -40.32
C GLN A 2 -28.81 13.10 -40.38
N PHE A 3 -28.26 13.79 -39.38
CA PHE A 3 -26.84 13.95 -39.07
C PHE A 3 -26.23 12.60 -38.70
N THR A 4 -25.09 12.24 -39.29
CA THR A 4 -24.23 11.15 -38.78
C THR A 4 -22.76 11.46 -39.03
N THR A 5 -22.24 12.54 -38.42
CA THR A 5 -20.80 12.61 -38.16
C THR A 5 -20.56 11.83 -36.87
N ILE A 6 -20.15 10.58 -37.04
CA ILE A 6 -19.77 9.68 -35.94
C ILE A 6 -18.57 10.31 -35.25
N ALA A 7 -18.80 10.91 -34.08
CA ALA A 7 -17.75 11.30 -33.18
C ALA A 7 -17.04 10.02 -32.73
N ALA A 8 -15.88 9.75 -33.31
CA ALA A 8 -14.91 8.82 -32.75
C ALA A 8 -14.35 9.43 -31.47
N ALA A 9 -15.18 9.45 -30.42
CA ALA A 9 -14.72 9.55 -29.05
C ALA A 9 -13.93 8.27 -28.79
N CYS A 10 -12.64 8.30 -29.13
CA CYS A 10 -11.66 7.46 -28.49
C CYS A 10 -11.69 7.85 -27.01
N LEU A 11 -12.64 7.28 -26.29
CA LEU A 11 -12.59 7.06 -24.86
C LEU A 11 -11.29 6.29 -24.64
N PHE A 12 -10.20 7.03 -24.49
CA PHE A 12 -9.06 6.56 -23.74
C PHE A 12 -9.60 6.33 -22.33
N SER A 13 -10.18 5.15 -22.15
CA SER A 13 -10.38 4.52 -20.86
C SER A 13 -9.00 4.46 -20.26
N GLN A 14 -8.64 5.51 -19.54
CA GLN A 14 -7.52 5.50 -18.61
C GLN A 14 -7.92 4.43 -17.61
N VAL A 15 -7.52 3.19 -17.88
CA VAL A 15 -7.50 2.14 -16.89
C VAL A 15 -6.54 2.68 -15.85
N ALA A 16 -7.07 3.37 -14.85
CA ALA A 16 -6.32 3.81 -13.70
C ALA A 16 -5.89 2.52 -13.01
N PHE A 17 -4.74 1.98 -13.42
CA PHE A 17 -4.13 0.84 -12.79
C PHE A 17 -3.87 1.25 -11.35
N ALA A 18 -4.75 0.80 -10.45
CA ALA A 18 -4.60 1.03 -9.03
C ALA A 18 -3.32 0.31 -8.58
N LEU A 19 -2.23 1.06 -8.43
CA LEU A 19 -0.95 0.54 -7.97
C LEU A 19 -1.12 0.00 -6.55
N LYS A 20 -0.92 -1.30 -6.35
CA LYS A 20 -0.91 -1.90 -5.01
C LYS A 20 0.49 -1.83 -4.41
N CYS A 21 0.57 -1.36 -3.17
CA CYS A 21 1.81 -1.28 -2.39
C CYS A 21 1.71 -2.16 -1.15
N ASN A 22 2.83 -2.77 -0.77
CA ASN A 22 3.03 -3.25 0.60
C ASN A 22 3.40 -2.04 1.47
N ILE A 23 2.63 -1.77 2.50
CA ILE A 23 2.87 -0.72 3.49
C ILE A 23 3.27 -1.42 4.79
N SER A 24 4.46 -1.15 5.32
CA SER A 24 4.87 -1.68 6.62
C SER A 24 4.84 -0.64 7.73
N ILE A 25 4.73 -1.15 8.96
CA ILE A 25 4.85 -0.37 10.19
C ILE A 25 5.92 -1.01 11.07
N LEU A 26 6.62 -0.17 11.82
CA LEU A 26 7.65 -0.60 12.76
C LEU A 26 7.12 -0.46 14.19
N LYS A 27 7.62 -1.30 15.08
CA LYS A 27 7.45 -1.19 16.52
C LYS A 27 8.83 -1.13 17.15
N ASP A 28 9.09 -0.10 17.94
CA ASP A 28 10.36 0.15 18.62
C ASP A 28 11.58 0.10 17.66
N GLY A 29 11.37 0.54 16.40
CA GLY A 29 12.38 0.55 15.34
C GLY A 29 12.47 -0.73 14.51
N GLU A 30 11.80 -1.81 14.92
CA GLU A 30 11.84 -3.12 14.24
C GLU A 30 10.59 -3.38 13.40
N TYR A 31 10.72 -4.21 12.37
CA TYR A 31 9.59 -4.59 11.53
C TYR A 31 8.49 -5.28 12.37
N PHE A 32 7.28 -4.71 12.35
CA PHE A 32 6.16 -5.28 13.08
C PHE A 32 5.23 -6.08 12.17
N THR A 33 4.67 -5.43 11.14
CA THR A 33 3.79 -6.07 10.18
C THR A 33 3.66 -5.22 8.91
N GLN A 34 3.01 -5.77 7.89
CA GLN A 34 2.69 -5.08 6.65
C GLN A 34 1.26 -5.39 6.20
N LYS A 35 0.66 -4.46 5.45
CA LYS A 35 -0.61 -4.65 4.77
C LYS A 35 -0.49 -4.20 3.32
N GLN A 36 -1.20 -4.89 2.43
CA GLN A 36 -1.29 -4.52 1.03
C GLN A 36 -2.48 -3.58 0.84
N GLU A 37 -2.24 -2.43 0.22
CA GLU A 37 -3.29 -1.47 -0.09
C GLU A 37 -2.95 -0.68 -1.36
N ILE A 38 -3.96 -0.08 -1.98
CA ILE A 38 -3.77 0.82 -3.11
C ILE A 38 -2.95 2.05 -2.68
N ALA A 39 -2.01 2.46 -3.53
CA ALA A 39 -1.18 3.64 -3.33
C ALA A 39 -2.07 4.88 -3.08
N GLY A 40 -1.82 5.60 -1.98
CA GLY A 40 -2.63 6.75 -1.56
C GLY A 40 -3.82 6.44 -0.67
N TRP A 41 -4.24 5.17 -0.56
CA TRP A 41 -5.34 4.76 0.30
C TRP A 41 -4.86 4.50 1.73
N GLU A 42 -5.71 4.83 2.70
CA GLU A 42 -5.42 4.63 4.12
C GLU A 42 -5.74 3.20 4.55
N VAL A 43 -4.77 2.55 5.19
CA VAL A 43 -4.90 1.23 5.77
C VAL A 43 -4.77 1.32 7.29
N LYS A 44 -5.68 0.63 7.99
CA LYS A 44 -5.70 0.52 9.45
C LYS A 44 -4.75 -0.59 9.90
N PHE A 45 -3.83 -0.27 10.80
CA PHE A 45 -3.00 -1.25 11.51
C PHE A 45 -3.58 -1.53 12.89
N GLU A 46 -3.50 -2.80 13.27
CA GLU A 46 -3.95 -3.32 14.56
C GLU A 46 -2.87 -4.24 15.12
N ASP A 47 -2.77 -4.32 16.44
CA ASP A 47 -1.86 -5.25 17.11
C ASP A 47 -2.45 -6.67 17.16
N ARG A 48 -1.70 -7.61 17.76
CA ARG A 48 -2.15 -9.01 17.92
C ARG A 48 -3.41 -9.16 18.79
N ASN A 49 -3.72 -8.17 19.61
CA ASN A 49 -4.90 -8.14 20.48
C ASN A 49 -6.08 -7.40 19.81
N GLY A 50 -5.92 -6.93 18.57
CA GLY A 50 -6.92 -6.14 17.85
C GLY A 50 -6.98 -4.66 18.27
N ASN A 51 -6.04 -4.18 19.08
CA ASN A 51 -5.97 -2.76 19.43
C ASN A 51 -5.52 -1.95 18.22
N PHE A 52 -6.11 -0.78 18.05
CA PHE A 52 -5.71 0.13 16.99
C PHE A 52 -4.29 0.65 17.22
N VAL A 53 -3.46 0.54 16.18
CA VAL A 53 -2.05 0.94 16.20
C VAL A 53 -1.80 2.22 15.39
N GLY A 54 -2.57 2.44 14.33
CA GLY A 54 -2.43 3.62 13.49
C GLY A 54 -3.08 3.46 12.13
N LYS A 55 -3.23 4.57 11.42
CA LYS A 55 -3.63 4.58 10.00
C LYS A 55 -2.43 5.01 9.17
N CYS A 56 -2.04 4.20 8.21
CA CYS A 56 -0.93 4.52 7.33
C CYS A 56 -1.39 4.50 5.88
N LYS A 57 -0.71 5.27 5.03
CA LYS A 57 -0.89 5.22 3.58
C LYS A 57 0.45 5.38 2.90
N ASN A 58 0.54 4.87 1.69
CA ASN A 58 1.59 5.33 0.80
C ASN A 58 1.28 6.77 0.39
N ALA A 59 2.26 7.65 0.48
CA ALA A 59 2.01 9.07 0.29
C ALA A 59 1.79 9.48 -1.16
N HIS A 60 2.34 8.72 -2.11
CA HIS A 60 2.06 8.89 -3.52
C HIS A 60 0.95 7.95 -3.98
N THR A 61 0.19 8.36 -4.98
CA THR A 61 -0.84 7.53 -5.63
C THR A 61 -0.29 6.73 -6.81
N TYR A 62 0.94 7.04 -7.26
CA TYR A 62 1.52 6.52 -8.51
C TYR A 62 2.83 5.75 -8.32
N ALA A 63 3.40 5.71 -7.10
CA ALA A 63 4.65 4.99 -6.80
C ALA A 63 4.69 4.55 -5.34
N CYS A 64 5.18 3.35 -5.04
CA CYS A 64 5.36 2.87 -3.66
C CYS A 64 6.73 3.33 -3.11
N THR A 65 6.78 4.47 -2.42
CA THR A 65 8.03 5.10 -1.98
C THR A 65 8.08 5.32 -0.47
N TYR A 66 7.25 6.22 0.06
CA TYR A 66 7.23 6.56 1.48
C TYR A 66 5.86 6.37 2.10
N VAL A 67 5.88 5.89 3.35
CA VAL A 67 4.69 5.69 4.17
C VAL A 67 4.49 6.92 5.04
N THR A 68 3.26 7.42 5.06
CA THR A 68 2.82 8.44 6.02
C THR A 68 1.76 7.84 6.90
N CYS A 69 1.93 7.98 8.22
CA CYS A 69 1.00 7.47 9.20
C CYS A 69 0.40 8.60 10.03
N LYS A 70 -0.80 8.36 10.57
CA LYS A 70 -1.54 9.20 11.50
C LYS A 70 -2.04 8.35 12.65
N ASP A 71 -2.29 8.99 13.78
CA ASP A 71 -2.84 8.37 14.99
C ASP A 71 -2.02 7.15 15.45
N LEU A 72 -0.68 7.24 15.31
CA LEU A 72 0.23 6.17 15.72
C LEU A 72 0.23 6.02 17.24
N ALA A 73 0.02 4.80 17.70
CA ALA A 73 0.19 4.44 19.09
C ALA A 73 1.67 4.59 19.52
N PRO A 74 1.95 4.84 20.81
CA PRO A 74 3.31 4.93 21.33
C PRO A 74 4.15 3.69 20.98
N GLY A 75 5.40 3.91 20.60
CA GLY A 75 6.31 2.84 20.18
C GLY A 75 6.14 2.41 18.71
N TYR A 76 5.14 2.91 17.98
CA TYR A 76 4.99 2.59 16.56
C TYR A 76 5.44 3.75 15.66
N SER A 77 6.07 3.40 14.55
CA SER A 77 6.58 4.36 13.56
C SER A 77 6.32 3.89 12.13
N PRO A 78 6.23 4.80 11.15
CA PRO A 78 6.08 4.41 9.75
C PRO A 78 7.26 3.54 9.31
N GLY A 79 6.96 2.47 8.57
CA GLY A 79 7.96 1.62 7.95
C GLY A 79 8.26 2.06 6.52
N LYS A 80 8.31 1.09 5.61
CA LYS A 80 8.64 1.27 4.20
C LYS A 80 7.44 0.91 3.33
N SER A 81 7.46 1.43 2.11
CA SER A 81 6.49 1.07 1.07
C SER A 81 7.24 0.48 -0.13
N TRP A 82 6.73 -0.59 -0.71
CA TRP A 82 7.29 -1.18 -1.93
C TRP A 82 6.22 -1.83 -2.79
N ASN A 83 6.52 -1.96 -4.08
CA ASN A 83 5.60 -2.57 -5.05
C ASN A 83 5.25 -4.01 -4.63
N VAL A 84 3.99 -4.40 -4.81
CA VAL A 84 3.63 -5.82 -4.75
C VAL A 84 4.29 -6.50 -5.96
N VAL A 85 5.26 -7.38 -5.71
CA VAL A 85 5.89 -8.16 -6.76
C VAL A 85 4.81 -9.04 -7.39
N ALA A 86 4.58 -8.90 -8.70
CA ALA A 86 3.68 -9.80 -9.43
C ALA A 86 4.25 -11.22 -9.28
N SER A 87 3.50 -12.09 -8.60
CA SER A 87 3.94 -13.43 -8.21
C SER A 87 4.17 -14.31 -9.44
N GLY A 88 5.39 -14.27 -9.98
CA GLY A 88 6.02 -15.37 -10.71
C GLY A 88 7.04 -16.14 -9.87
N ASN A 89 7.40 -15.60 -8.70
CA ASN A 89 8.26 -16.28 -7.73
C ASN A 89 7.49 -16.50 -6.43
N VAL A 90 7.13 -17.76 -6.19
CA VAL A 90 6.83 -18.28 -4.86
C VAL A 90 7.99 -17.93 -3.91
N GLY A 91 7.69 -17.19 -2.86
CA GLY A 91 8.66 -16.76 -1.87
C GLY A 91 7.98 -16.26 -0.62
N SER A 92 7.26 -17.15 0.08
CA SER A 92 7.17 -17.06 1.53
C SER A 92 8.60 -17.07 2.08
N LEU A 93 9.22 -15.90 2.14
CA LEU A 93 10.32 -15.64 3.04
C LEU A 93 9.87 -14.45 3.86
N GLY A 94 9.01 -14.76 4.84
CA GLY A 94 8.99 -13.97 6.05
C GLY A 94 10.44 -13.84 6.51
N SER A 95 10.97 -12.63 6.42
CA SER A 95 12.07 -12.26 7.29
C SER A 95 11.44 -12.09 8.66
N ASP A 96 11.28 -13.21 9.37
CA ASP A 96 11.24 -13.21 10.82
C ASP A 96 12.59 -12.65 11.27
N PRO A 97 12.65 -11.51 11.98
CA PRO A 97 13.90 -11.05 12.56
C PRO A 97 14.19 -11.91 13.79
N SER A 98 14.63 -13.14 13.57
CA SER A 98 15.35 -13.90 14.59
C SER A 98 16.67 -14.43 14.03
N SER A 99 17.74 -13.98 14.67
CA SER A 99 19.06 -14.60 14.74
C SER A 99 20.01 -14.47 13.54
N SER A 100 20.98 -13.56 13.68
CA SER A 100 22.43 -13.87 13.68
C SER A 100 23.20 -12.70 14.31
#